data_AF-A0AAW2M539-F1
#
_entry.id   AF-A0AAW2M539-F1
#
_cell.length_a   1.000
_cell.length_b   1.000
_cell.length_c   1.000
_cell.angle_alpha   90.00
_cell.angle_beta   90.00
_cell.angle_gamma   90.00
#
_symmetry.space_group_name_H-M   'P 1'
#
loop_
_entity.id
_entity.type
_entity.pdbx_description
1 polymer ?
#
loop_
_entity_poly.entity_id
_entity_poly.type
_entity_poly.pdbx_seq_one_letter_code
_entity_poly.pdbx_strand_id
1 'polypeptide(L)'
;MRLLTHNMLSSNIKGVTNGFPLRIEVEKVIEKEVDFNIDFLRNMFAKIEWKALAEASRTMGYSELPDAESSMTLMSFFASSTSA
;
A
#
# COMPACT_ATOMS: atom_id res chain seq x y z
N MET A 1 0.49 -10.92 -7.68
CA MET A 1 0.16 -9.49 -7.91
C MET A 1 0.97 -8.63 -6.94
N ARG A 2 1.34 -7.39 -7.28
CA ARG A 2 1.96 -6.46 -6.30
C ARG A 2 0.87 -5.91 -5.37
N LEU A 3 1.18 -5.70 -4.10
CA LEU A 3 0.23 -5.17 -3.12
C LEU A 3 -0.33 -3.79 -3.52
N LEU A 4 0.51 -2.95 -4.14
CA LEU A 4 0.10 -1.66 -4.71
C LEU A 4 -1.02 -1.78 -5.76
N THR A 5 -1.01 -2.86 -6.55
CA THR A 5 -2.07 -3.09 -7.54
C THR A 5 -3.39 -3.42 -6.85
N HIS A 6 -3.38 -4.27 -5.82
CA HIS A 6 -4.59 -4.59 -5.05
C HIS A 6 -5.25 -3.34 -4.47
N ASN A 7 -4.45 -2.38 -4.01
CA ASN A 7 -4.93 -1.12 -3.47
C ASN A 7 -5.66 -0.23 -4.50
N MET A 8 -5.60 -0.57 -5.79
CA MET A 8 -6.35 0.09 -6.87
C MET A 8 -7.54 -0.74 -7.37
N LEU A 9 -7.80 -1.92 -6.80
CA LEU A 9 -8.87 -2.81 -7.22
C LEU A 9 -10.09 -2.67 -6.33
N SER A 10 -11.27 -2.55 -6.95
CA SER A 10 -12.56 -2.53 -6.28
C SER A 10 -13.53 -3.52 -6.95
N SER A 11 -14.51 -4.01 -6.20
CA SER A 11 -15.58 -4.84 -6.73
C SER A 11 -16.46 -4.03 -7.67
N ASN A 12 -16.75 -4.59 -8.86
CA ASN A 12 -17.61 -3.99 -9.87
C ASN A 12 -18.95 -4.74 -10.01
N ILE A 13 -19.35 -5.48 -8.97
CA ILE A 13 -20.62 -6.21 -8.95
C ILE A 13 -21.76 -5.20 -8.83
N LYS A 14 -22.79 -5.34 -9.67
CA LYS A 14 -23.98 -4.46 -9.64
C LYS A 14 -24.65 -4.51 -8.25
N GLY A 15 -24.90 -3.34 -7.67
CA GLY A 15 -25.55 -3.21 -6.36
C GLY A 15 -24.62 -3.31 -5.16
N VAL A 16 -23.30 -3.39 -5.35
CA VAL A 16 -22.34 -3.34 -4.24
C VAL A 16 -22.26 -1.92 -3.66
N THR A 17 -22.37 -1.80 -2.34
CA THR A 17 -22.22 -0.51 -1.61
C THR A 17 -20.82 -0.31 -1.07
N ASN A 18 -20.12 -1.40 -0.72
CA ASN A 18 -18.74 -1.39 -0.21
C ASN A 18 -17.84 -2.25 -1.11
N GLY A 19 -17.43 -1.68 -2.26
CA GLY A 19 -16.61 -2.39 -3.24
C GLY A 19 -15.12 -2.43 -2.90
N PHE A 20 -14.67 -1.69 -1.89
CA PHE A 20 -13.26 -1.52 -1.53
C PHE A 20 -13.07 -1.51 -0.01
N PRO A 21 -11.97 -2.08 0.53
CA PRO A 21 -10.97 -2.89 -0.18
C PRO A 21 -11.46 -4.31 -0.48
N LEU A 22 -10.85 -4.96 -1.47
CA LEU A 22 -11.07 -6.39 -1.70
C LEU A 22 -10.39 -7.21 -0.60
N ARG A 23 -11.06 -8.24 -0.10
CA ARG A 23 -10.42 -9.21 0.82
C ARG A 23 -9.36 -10.00 0.05
N ILE A 24 -8.15 -10.09 0.60
CA ILE A 24 -7.10 -10.98 0.10
C ILE A 24 -7.12 -12.26 0.91
N GLU A 25 -7.03 -13.40 0.23
CA GLU A 25 -6.69 -14.68 0.84
C GLU A 25 -5.41 -15.18 0.17
N VAL A 26 -4.36 -15.35 0.95
CA VAL A 26 -3.00 -15.56 0.44
C VAL A 26 -2.64 -17.02 0.55
N GLU A 27 -2.44 -17.68 -0.59
CA GLU A 27 -1.89 -19.04 -0.63
C GLU A 27 -0.35 -19.04 -0.73
N LYS A 28 0.21 -18.07 -1.46
CA LYS A 28 1.65 -17.95 -1.68
C LYS A 28 2.09 -16.49 -1.80
N VAL A 29 3.15 -16.13 -1.07
CA VAL A 29 3.86 -14.85 -1.19
C VAL A 29 5.21 -15.10 -1.87
N ILE A 30 5.63 -14.16 -2.73
CA ILE A 30 6.95 -14.16 -3.36
C ILE A 30 7.53 -12.76 -3.21
N GLU A 31 8.67 -12.66 -2.55
CA GLU A 31 9.44 -11.42 -2.49
C GLU A 31 10.25 -11.23 -3.78
N LYS A 32 10.26 -9.99 -4.27
CA LYS A 32 11.04 -9.59 -5.43
C LYS A 32 11.65 -8.22 -5.16
N GLU A 33 12.97 -8.16 -5.20
CA GLU A 33 13.69 -6.90 -5.14
C GLU A 33 13.36 -6.04 -6.37
N VAL A 34 13.22 -4.74 -6.14
CA VAL A 34 12.96 -3.73 -7.16
C VAL A 34 13.78 -2.49 -6.84
N ASP A 35 14.20 -1.76 -7.88
CA ASP A 35 14.94 -0.53 -7.69
C ASP A 35 14.12 0.51 -6.92
N PHE A 36 14.76 1.19 -5.98
CA PHE A 36 14.15 2.27 -5.24
C PHE A 36 13.95 3.49 -6.14
N ASN A 37 12.70 3.95 -6.28
CA ASN A 37 12.35 5.12 -7.07
C ASN A 37 11.48 6.08 -6.26
N ILE A 38 12.09 7.17 -5.82
CA ILE A 38 11.46 8.17 -4.95
C ILE A 38 10.31 8.92 -5.64
N ASP A 39 10.45 9.24 -6.93
CA ASP A 39 9.43 9.95 -7.70
C ASP A 39 8.20 9.08 -7.94
N PHE A 40 8.41 7.79 -8.19
CA PHE A 40 7.34 6.81 -8.26
C PHE A 40 6.59 6.72 -6.92
N LEU A 41 7.32 6.60 -5.80
CA LEU A 41 6.72 6.49 -4.48
C LEU A 41 5.92 7.75 -4.11
N ARG A 42 6.46 8.95 -4.36
CA ARG A 42 5.74 10.22 -4.16
C ARG A 42 4.41 10.25 -4.90
N ASN A 43 4.42 9.89 -6.19
CA ASN A 43 3.21 9.83 -7.01
C ASN A 43 2.24 8.73 -6.57
N MET A 44 2.77 7.64 -5.99
CA MET A 44 1.98 6.51 -5.53
C MET A 44 1.30 6.80 -4.19
N PHE A 45 1.99 7.42 -3.23
CA PHE A 45 1.39 7.77 -1.93
C PHE A 45 0.17 8.67 -2.08
N ALA A 46 0.16 9.57 -3.07
CA ALA A 46 -1.00 10.40 -3.37
C ALA A 46 -2.25 9.61 -3.86
N LYS A 47 -2.09 8.33 -4.21
CA LYS A 47 -3.14 7.48 -4.79
C LYS A 47 -3.49 6.27 -3.94
N ILE A 48 -2.66 5.94 -2.95
CA ILE A 48 -2.87 4.78 -2.08
C ILE A 48 -3.93 5.11 -1.03
N GLU A 49 -4.81 4.16 -0.77
CA GLU A 49 -5.61 4.14 0.45
C GLU A 49 -4.81 3.40 1.54
N TRP A 50 -4.32 4.16 2.53
CA TRP A 50 -3.31 3.68 3.49
C TRP A 50 -3.83 2.54 4.36
N LYS A 51 -5.07 2.65 4.84
CA LYS A 51 -5.66 1.66 5.73
C LYS A 51 -5.80 0.32 5.03
N ALA A 52 -6.30 0.32 3.80
CA ALA A 52 -6.39 -0.87 2.96
C ALA A 52 -5.02 -1.50 2.68
N LEU A 53 -3.97 -0.69 2.46
CA LEU A 53 -2.61 -1.19 2.26
C LEU A 53 -2.08 -1.89 3.52
N ALA A 54 -2.23 -1.26 4.69
CA ALA A 54 -1.77 -1.81 5.98
C ALA A 54 -2.53 -3.09 6.37
N GLU A 55 -3.84 -3.14 6.15
CA GLU A 55 -4.64 -4.35 6.37
C GLU A 55 -4.25 -5.49 5.42
N ALA A 56 -4.01 -5.16 4.15
CA ALA A 56 -3.58 -6.13 3.15
C ALA A 56 -2.16 -6.67 3.42
N SER A 57 -1.24 -5.83 3.89
CA SER A 57 0.13 -6.25 4.25
C SER A 57 0.13 -7.24 5.42
N ARG A 58 -0.72 -7.02 6.43
CA ARG A 58 -0.87 -7.93 7.58
C ARG A 58 -1.33 -9.31 7.17
N THR A 59 -2.23 -9.39 6.19
CA THR A 59 -2.68 -10.67 5.62
C THR A 59 -1.54 -11.46 4.96
N MET A 60 -0.49 -10.77 4.51
CA MET A 60 0.73 -11.39 3.95
C MET A 60 1.83 -11.63 4.98
N GLY A 61 1.60 -11.33 6.27
CA GLY A 61 2.59 -11.49 7.34
C GLY A 61 3.45 -10.26 7.63
N TYR A 62 3.18 -9.11 6.99
CA TYR A 62 3.93 -7.86 7.20
C TYR A 62 3.12 -6.88 8.06
N SER A 63 3.49 -6.75 9.34
CA SER A 63 2.83 -5.89 10.33
C SER A 63 3.56 -4.58 10.65
N GLU A 64 4.61 -4.26 9.90
CA GLU A 64 5.48 -3.10 10.17
C GLU A 64 4.86 -1.76 9.74
N LEU A 65 3.81 -1.79 8.89
CA LEU A 65 3.14 -0.58 8.47
C LEU A 65 2.30 0.02 9.62
N PRO A 66 2.46 1.32 9.92
CA PRO A 66 1.68 2.00 10.95
C PRO A 66 0.19 2.10 10.57
N ASP A 67 -0.69 2.17 11.57
CA ASP A 67 -2.14 2.26 11.37
C ASP A 67 -2.61 3.60 10.77
N ALA A 68 -1.82 4.67 10.97
CA ALA A 68 -2.15 5.99 10.46
C ALA A 68 -1.11 6.44 9.42
N GLU A 69 -1.61 7.01 8.31
CA GLU A 69 -0.83 7.88 7.44
C GLU A 69 -0.51 9.16 8.22
N SER A 70 0.45 9.08 9.13
CA SER A 70 0.94 10.29 9.77
C SER A 70 1.69 11.07 8.69
N SER A 71 1.07 12.14 8.17
CA SER A 71 1.69 13.05 7.19
C SER A 71 3.09 13.50 7.65
N MET A 72 3.32 13.63 8.96
CA MET A 72 4.64 13.84 9.56
C MET A 72 5.64 12.71 9.29
N THR A 73 5.21 11.45 9.30
CA THR A 73 6.07 10.28 9.04
C THR A 73 6.51 10.22 7.58
N LEU A 74 5.60 10.49 6.62
CA LEU A 74 5.97 10.57 5.19
C LEU A 74 6.90 11.75 4.90
N MET A 75 6.61 12.92 5.46
CA MET A 75 7.49 14.09 5.35
C MET A 75 8.88 13.81 5.94
N SER A 76 8.96 13.12 7.08
CA SER A 76 10.25 12.73 7.67
C SER A 76 11.01 11.73 6.80
N PHE A 77 10.33 10.74 6.22
CA PHE A 77 10.95 9.75 5.31
C PHE A 77 11.55 10.43 4.08
N PHE A 78 10.81 11.37 3.45
CA PHE A 78 11.32 12.13 2.31
C PHE A 78 12.41 13.12 2.70
N ALA A 79 12.33 13.77 3.86
CA ALA A 79 13.37 14.67 4.35
C ALA A 79 14.69 13.92 4.57
N SER A 80 14.66 12.72 5.16
CA SER A 80 15.85 11.91 5.42
C SER A 80 16.47 11.29 4.16
N SER A 81 15.68 11.06 3.11
CA SER A 81 16.18 10.47 1.84
C SER A 81 16.72 11.50 0.84
N THR A 82 16.64 12.80 1.15
CA THR A 82 17.24 13.87 0.34
C THR A 82 18.65 14.26 0.82
N SER A 83 19.20 13.56 1.82
CA SER A 83 20.50 13.85 2.45
C SER A 83 21.61 12.84 2.13
N ALA A 84 21.49 12.09 1.04
CA ALA A 84 22.53 11.18 0.53
C ALA A 84 22.99 11.61 -0.87
#